data_AF-A0AAV5WIT5-F1
#
_entry.id   AF-A0AAV5WIT5-F1
#
_cell.length_a   1.000
_cell.length_b   1.000
_cell.length_c   1.000
_cell.angle_alpha   90.00
_cell.angle_beta   90.00
_cell.angle_gamma   90.00
#
_symmetry.space_group_name_H-M   'P 1'
#
loop_
_entity.id
_entity.type
_entity.pdbx_description
1 polymer ?
#
loop_
_entity_poly.entity_id
_entity_poly.type
_entity_poly.pdbx_seq_one_letter_code
_entity_poly.pdbx_strand_id
1 'polypeptide(L)'
;TDDESNADTNVSIYDFAKMETANRPKVPYPTLIALACKLSTSGALRVQEMYEFIRRMYPFYRNSDLSWQNSIRHSLTAAKKFEKSDPEKKGSKWMIIPSKMANMEKQIKK
;
A
#
# COMPACT_ATOMS: atom_id res chain seq x y z
N THR A 1 29.99 5.96 8.08
CA THR A 1 29.79 5.08 6.92
C THR A 1 28.31 4.87 6.84
N ASP A 2 27.60 5.92 6.41
CA ASP A 2 26.15 6.02 6.60
C ASP A 2 25.61 6.66 5.33
N ASP A 3 25.42 5.83 4.32
CA ASP A 3 24.84 6.19 3.03
C ASP A 3 23.32 5.98 3.15
N GLU A 4 22.66 6.92 3.85
CA GLU A 4 21.22 6.89 4.14
C GLU A 4 20.46 7.99 3.39
N SER A 5 20.92 8.36 2.18
CA SER A 5 20.39 9.53 1.46
C SER A 5 19.74 9.22 0.10
N ASN A 6 19.02 8.11 -0.05
CA ASN A 6 18.30 7.85 -1.31
C ASN A 6 16.88 7.30 -1.19
N ALA A 7 16.13 7.71 -0.15
CA ALA A 7 14.69 7.45 -0.05
C ALA A 7 13.82 8.68 -0.39
N ASP A 8 14.40 9.89 -0.49
CA ASP A 8 13.63 11.14 -0.48
C ASP A 8 13.14 11.65 -1.84
N THR A 9 13.64 11.13 -2.96
CA THR A 9 13.32 11.71 -4.28
C THR A 9 12.02 11.18 -4.92
N ASN A 10 11.39 10.14 -4.38
CA ASN A 10 10.13 9.59 -4.90
C ASN A 10 8.89 9.88 -4.04
N VAL A 11 9.07 10.58 -2.91
CA VAL A 11 7.99 10.93 -1.97
C VAL A 11 7.20 12.14 -2.49
N SER A 12 7.88 13.13 -3.09
CA SER A 12 7.28 14.40 -3.56
C SER A 12 6.14 14.29 -4.59
N ILE A 13 5.93 13.14 -5.24
CA ILE A 13 4.83 12.95 -6.21
C ILE A 13 3.50 12.53 -5.54
N TYR A 14 3.54 12.16 -4.25
CA TYR A 14 2.35 11.75 -3.52
C TYR A 14 1.78 12.95 -2.77
N ASP A 15 0.51 13.25 -3.02
CA ASP A 15 -0.21 14.31 -2.32
C ASP A 15 -0.54 13.85 -0.89
N PHE A 16 0.44 13.96 0.01
CA PHE A 16 0.30 13.57 1.42
C PHE A 16 -0.78 14.38 2.15
N ALA A 17 -0.99 15.63 1.75
CA ALA A 17 -2.04 16.48 2.30
C ALA A 17 -3.44 15.88 2.04
N LYS A 18 -3.65 15.20 0.89
CA LYS A 18 -4.88 14.42 0.65
C LYS A 18 -4.97 13.14 1.47
N MET A 19 -3.86 12.60 1.95
CA MET A 19 -3.87 11.36 2.76
C MET A 19 -4.31 11.65 4.20
N GLU A 20 -3.89 12.76 4.78
CA GLU A 20 -4.14 13.08 6.19
C GLU A 20 -5.56 13.58 6.52
N THR A 21 -6.48 13.61 5.54
CA THR A 21 -7.86 14.05 5.81
C THR A 21 -8.60 13.04 6.71
N ALA A 22 -9.45 13.53 7.61
CA ALA A 22 -10.30 12.68 8.45
C ALA A 22 -11.44 12.00 7.66
N ASN A 23 -11.64 12.38 6.40
CA ASN A 23 -12.68 11.84 5.53
C ASN A 23 -12.24 10.52 4.90
N ARG A 24 -13.23 9.70 4.52
CA ARG A 24 -12.97 8.47 3.76
C ARG A 24 -12.21 8.81 2.47
N PRO A 25 -11.03 8.23 2.23
CA PRO A 25 -10.29 8.48 1.00
C PRO A 25 -11.08 8.02 -0.22
N LYS A 26 -11.09 8.82 -1.28
CA LYS A 26 -11.64 8.43 -2.60
C LYS A 26 -10.70 7.48 -3.37
N VAL A 27 -9.75 6.86 -2.67
CA VAL A 27 -8.71 6.01 -3.23
C VAL A 27 -9.18 4.54 -3.13
N PRO A 28 -9.19 3.79 -4.24
CA PRO A 28 -9.53 2.36 -4.21
C PRO A 28 -8.55 1.54 -3.35
N TYR A 29 -9.04 0.49 -2.67
CA TYR A 29 -8.20 -0.38 -1.83
C TYR A 29 -6.96 -0.95 -2.55
N PRO A 30 -7.03 -1.41 -3.82
CA PRO A 30 -5.83 -1.84 -4.52
C PRO A 30 -4.80 -0.73 -4.70
N THR A 31 -5.24 0.52 -4.85
CA THR A 31 -4.33 1.66 -4.96
C THR A 31 -3.67 1.96 -3.62
N LEU A 32 -4.42 1.85 -2.51
CA LEU A 32 -3.87 1.95 -1.14
C LEU A 32 -2.80 0.89 -0.86
N ILE A 33 -3.04 -0.36 -1.25
CA ILE A 33 -2.07 -1.46 -1.09
C ILE A 33 -0.80 -1.18 -1.90
N ALA A 34 -0.94 -0.75 -3.15
CA ALA A 34 0.22 -0.46 -3.99
C ALA A 34 1.05 0.72 -3.47
N LEU A 35 0.39 1.75 -2.93
CA LEU A 35 1.06 2.84 -2.23
C LEU A 35 1.88 2.31 -1.05
N ALA A 36 1.29 1.44 -0.22
CA ALA A 36 1.96 0.84 0.92
C ALA A 36 3.21 0.04 0.50
N CYS A 37 3.08 -0.84 -0.50
CA CYS A 37 4.22 -1.60 -1.04
C CYS A 37 5.32 -0.68 -1.58
N LYS A 38 4.96 0.36 -2.36
CA LYS A 38 5.93 1.27 -2.98
C LYS A 38 6.69 2.13 -1.99
N LEU A 39 6.01 2.59 -0.94
CA LEU A 39 6.61 3.40 0.11
C LEU A 39 7.29 2.54 1.19
N SER A 40 7.23 1.21 1.08
CA SER A 40 8.01 0.31 1.91
C SER A 40 9.43 0.17 1.36
N THR A 41 10.42 0.12 2.24
CA THR A 41 11.82 -0.11 1.88
C THR A 41 12.04 -1.44 1.15
N SER A 42 11.27 -2.48 1.48
CA SER A 42 11.40 -3.80 0.85
C SER A 42 10.54 -4.02 -0.41
N GLY A 43 9.69 -3.07 -0.81
CA GLY A 43 8.74 -3.25 -1.93
C GLY A 43 7.63 -4.29 -1.70
N ALA A 44 7.63 -4.94 -0.53
CA ALA A 44 6.74 -6.03 -0.15
C ALA A 44 6.37 -5.93 1.32
N LEU A 45 5.10 -6.17 1.66
CA LEU A 45 4.54 -6.00 3.00
C LEU A 45 3.64 -7.17 3.42
N ARG A 46 3.64 -7.50 4.70
CA ARG A 46 2.63 -8.37 5.29
C ARG A 46 1.29 -7.63 5.38
N VAL A 47 0.21 -8.39 5.45
CA VAL A 47 -1.15 -7.85 5.58
C VAL A 47 -1.28 -6.91 6.78
N GLN A 48 -0.66 -7.27 7.92
CA GLN A 48 -0.65 -6.45 9.13
C GLN A 48 0.08 -5.10 8.92
N GLU A 49 1.23 -5.13 8.23
CA GLU A 49 2.02 -3.92 7.92
C GLU A 49 1.24 -2.99 6.98
N MET A 50 0.42 -3.54 6.07
CA MET A 50 -0.49 -2.75 5.24
C MET A 50 -1.58 -2.06 6.07
N TYR A 51 -2.11 -2.72 7.10
CA TYR A 51 -3.10 -2.11 7.98
C TYR A 51 -2.52 -0.92 8.74
N GLU A 52 -1.31 -1.09 9.26
CA GLU A 52 -0.57 -0.05 9.99
C GLU A 52 -0.23 1.12 9.08
N PHE A 53 0.26 0.85 7.86
CA PHE A 53 0.50 1.89 6.87
C PHE A 53 -0.76 2.69 6.56
N ILE A 54 -1.89 2.02 6.25
CA ILE A 54 -3.15 2.69 5.92
C ILE A 54 -3.66 3.53 7.08
N ARG A 55 -3.59 3.02 8.32
CA ARG A 55 -3.97 3.78 9.53
C ARG A 55 -3.08 4.98 9.77
N ARG A 56 -1.78 4.87 9.51
CA ARG A 56 -0.84 5.98 9.65
C ARG A 56 -1.17 7.08 8.65
N MET A 57 -1.31 6.72 7.38
CA MET A 57 -1.51 7.67 6.29
C MET A 57 -2.92 8.26 6.23
N TYR A 58 -3.95 7.48 6.57
CA TYR A 58 -5.35 7.86 6.42
C TYR A 58 -6.08 7.73 7.77
N PRO A 59 -6.16 8.81 8.57
CA PRO A 59 -6.72 8.79 9.92
C PRO A 59 -8.14 8.22 10.02
N PHE A 60 -8.94 8.34 8.96
CA PHE A 60 -10.28 7.74 8.84
C PHE A 60 -10.29 6.26 9.26
N TYR A 61 -9.29 5.46 8.86
CA TYR A 61 -9.26 4.02 9.14
C TYR A 61 -8.81 3.64 10.55
N ARG A 62 -8.37 4.61 11.38
CA ARG A 62 -7.98 4.36 12.78
C ARG A 62 -9.18 3.98 13.64
N ASN A 63 -10.30 4.69 13.45
CA ASN A 63 -11.53 4.54 14.22
C ASN A 63 -12.66 3.83 13.44
N SER A 64 -12.40 3.43 12.20
CA SER A 64 -13.35 2.65 11.39
C SER A 64 -13.47 1.20 11.88
N ASP A 65 -14.62 0.59 11.60
CA ASP A 65 -14.87 -0.82 11.83
C ASP A 65 -13.91 -1.73 11.04
N LEU A 66 -13.71 -2.97 11.47
CA LEU A 66 -12.72 -3.88 10.84
C LEU A 66 -13.11 -4.35 9.42
N SER A 67 -14.27 -3.93 8.90
CA SER A 67 -14.76 -4.28 7.56
C SER A 67 -13.79 -3.91 6.43
N TRP A 68 -13.10 -2.77 6.54
CA TRP A 68 -12.12 -2.35 5.52
C TRP A 68 -10.93 -3.31 5.44
N GLN A 69 -10.52 -3.93 6.56
CA GLN A 69 -9.43 -4.91 6.57
C GLN A 69 -9.79 -6.16 5.76
N ASN A 70 -11.08 -6.51 5.76
CA ASN A 70 -11.58 -7.57 4.92
C ASN A 70 -11.48 -7.20 3.44
N SER A 71 -11.89 -5.98 3.08
CA SER A 71 -11.73 -5.47 1.71
C SER A 71 -10.27 -5.43 1.23
N ILE A 72 -9.31 -5.16 2.13
CA ILE A 72 -7.87 -5.25 1.82
C ILE A 72 -7.48 -6.69 1.48
N ARG A 73 -7.86 -7.67 2.31
CA ARG A 73 -7.56 -9.10 2.04
C ARG A 73 -8.19 -9.59 0.74
N HIS A 74 -9.43 -9.21 0.48
CA HIS A 74 -10.10 -9.51 -0.79
C HIS A 74 -9.40 -8.86 -1.99
N SER A 75 -8.91 -7.63 -1.84
CA SER A 75 -8.20 -6.93 -2.91
C SER A 75 -6.88 -7.62 -3.28
N LEU A 76 -6.16 -8.16 -2.29
CA LEU A 76 -4.89 -8.88 -2.51
C LEU A 76 -5.08 -10.11 -3.41
N THR A 77 -6.17 -10.85 -3.23
CA THR A 77 -6.44 -12.05 -4.02
C THR A 77 -7.18 -11.76 -5.32
N ALA A 78 -8.12 -10.80 -5.33
CA ALA A 78 -8.99 -10.56 -6.48
C ALA A 78 -8.34 -9.71 -7.59
N ALA A 79 -7.46 -8.77 -7.23
CA ALA A 79 -7.09 -7.70 -8.16
C ALA A 79 -6.01 -8.07 -9.21
N LYS A 80 -5.56 -9.34 -9.26
CA LYS A 80 -4.57 -9.92 -10.21
C LYS A 80 -3.32 -9.05 -10.45
N LYS A 81 -2.95 -8.25 -9.46
CA LYS A 81 -1.83 -7.30 -9.50
C LYS A 81 -0.88 -7.45 -8.32
N PHE A 82 -1.25 -8.31 -7.37
CA PHE A 82 -0.48 -8.62 -6.19
C PHE A 82 -0.16 -10.09 -6.16
N GLU A 83 1.02 -10.42 -5.68
CA GLU A 83 1.46 -11.78 -5.47
C GLU A 83 2.15 -11.90 -4.11
N LYS A 84 2.15 -13.10 -3.54
CA LYS A 84 2.91 -13.41 -2.34
C LYS A 84 4.36 -13.67 -2.75
N SER A 85 5.31 -13.23 -1.93
CA SER A 85 6.73 -13.58 -2.11
C SER A 85 6.97 -15.09 -1.93
N ASP A 86 6.14 -15.74 -1.12
CA ASP A 86 6.11 -17.18 -0.91
C ASP A 86 4.63 -17.62 -0.82
N PRO A 87 4.09 -18.29 -1.85
CA PRO A 87 2.68 -18.67 -1.91
C PRO A 87 2.24 -19.67 -0.83
N GLU A 88 3.14 -20.58 -0.43
CA GLU A 88 2.86 -21.69 0.48
C GLU A 88 2.94 -21.25 1.95
N LYS A 89 3.77 -20.25 2.25
CA LYS A 89 3.95 -19.74 3.61
C LYS A 89 2.80 -18.85 4.08
N LYS A 90 2.15 -19.24 5.18
CA LYS A 90 1.19 -18.38 5.89
C LYS A 90 1.89 -17.12 6.42
N GLY A 91 1.26 -15.96 6.21
CA GLY A 91 1.83 -14.67 6.64
C GLY A 91 2.98 -14.16 5.76
N SER A 92 3.15 -14.72 4.56
CA SER A 92 4.09 -14.22 3.56
C SER A 92 3.82 -12.76 3.17
N LYS A 93 4.86 -12.07 2.70
CA LYS A 93 4.76 -10.70 2.22
C LYS A 93 4.06 -10.67 0.87
N TRP A 94 3.37 -9.58 0.61
CA TRP A 94 2.71 -9.29 -0.65
C TRP A 94 3.42 -8.15 -1.35
N MET A 95 3.59 -8.30 -2.66
CA MET A 95 4.22 -7.32 -3.53
C MET A 95 3.37 -7.07 -4.77
N ILE A 96 3.62 -5.95 -5.44
CA ILE A 96 3.03 -5.68 -6.75
C ILE A 96 3.77 -6.55 -7.77
N ILE A 97 3.03 -7.25 -8.63
CA ILE A 97 3.63 -8.02 -9.72
C ILE A 97 4.46 -7.08 -10.59
N PRO A 98 5.75 -7.37 -10.88
CA PRO A 98 6.64 -6.46 -11.61
C PRO A 98 6.04 -5.92 -12.91
N SER A 99 5.39 -6.78 -13.70
CA SER A 99 4.73 -6.41 -14.97
C SER A 99 3.52 -5.49 -14.81
N LYS A 100 2.95 -5.38 -13.61
CA LYS A 100 1.81 -4.51 -13.29
C LYS A 100 2.23 -3.21 -12.62
N MET A 101 3.49 -3.06 -12.21
CA MET A 101 3.98 -1.88 -11.50
C MET A 101 3.73 -0.60 -12.28
N ALA A 102 4.18 -0.52 -13.54
CA ALA A 102 4.02 0.68 -14.38
C ALA A 102 2.56 1.14 -14.54
N ASN A 103 1.62 0.19 -14.64
CA ASN A 103 0.20 0.50 -14.72
C ASN A 103 -0.33 1.06 -13.38
N MET A 104 0.12 0.50 -12.25
CA MET A 104 -0.24 1.01 -10.93
C MET A 104 0.35 2.40 -10.67
N GLU A 105 1.57 2.71 -11.13
CA GLU A 105 2.14 4.06 -10.98
C GLU A 105 1.29 5.11 -11.66
N LYS A 106 0.80 4.81 -12.87
CA LYS A 106 -0.09 5.71 -13.63
C LYS A 106 -1.41 5.95 -12.89
N GLN A 107 -1.93 4.95 -12.18
CA GLN A 107 -3.15 5.10 -11.37
C GLN A 107 -2.93 5.90 -10.09
N ILE A 108 -1.72 5.87 -9.53
CA ILE A 108 -1.39 6.60 -8.31
C ILE A 108 -1.08 8.08 -8.60
N LYS A 109 -0.48 8.38 -9.75
CA LYS A 109 -0.15 9.76 -10.18
C LYS A 109 -1.35 10.54 -10.73
N LYS A 110 -2.50 9.89 -10.93
CA LYS A 110 -3.71 10.48 -11.50
C LYS A 110 -4.64 10.95 -10.38
#